data_AF-A0A8X6LVP3-F1
#
_entry.id   AF-A0A8X6LVP3-F1
#
_cell.length_a   1.000
_cell.length_b   1.000
_cell.length_c   1.000
_cell.angle_alpha   90.00
_cell.angle_beta   90.00
_cell.angle_gamma   90.00
#
_symmetry.space_group_name_H-M   'P 1'
#
loop_
_entity.id
_entity.type
_entity.pdbx_description
1 polymer ?
#
loop_
_entity_poly.entity_id
_entity_poly.type
_entity_poly.pdbx_seq_one_letter_code
_entity_poly.pdbx_strand_id
1 'polypeptide(L)'
;MQYPCILGIDFMSHAKISFDFFTKSLIIPDSQIEKVTISDEPVQIDLSNTKLNAEQKQKLQILFKEFQGLFSVKPGLTHVFCHEIDTGDNPPVFSRPYRYDRVKQGIIIYMFRRC
;
A
#
# COMPACT_ATOMS: atom_id res chain seq x y z
N MET A 1 2.83 8.17 19.16
CA MET A 1 3.60 7.32 18.19
C MET A 1 2.66 6.93 17.08
N GLN A 2 2.72 7.63 15.93
CA GLN A 2 1.73 7.53 14.87
C GLN A 2 2.36 7.07 13.56
N TYR A 3 1.73 6.11 12.88
CA TYR A 3 2.28 5.49 11.67
C TYR A 3 1.29 5.56 10.50
N PRO A 4 1.77 5.85 9.28
CA PRO A 4 0.93 5.80 8.09
C PRO A 4 0.58 4.34 7.75
N CYS A 5 -0.72 4.03 7.65
CA CYS A 5 -1.23 2.73 7.22
C CYS A 5 -2.04 2.87 5.94
N ILE A 6 -1.90 1.90 5.03
CA ILE A 6 -2.77 1.78 3.85
C ILE A 6 -4.01 1.03 4.30
N LEU A 7 -5.15 1.70 4.32
CA LEU A 7 -6.43 1.06 4.64
C LEU A 7 -6.98 0.40 3.37
N GLY A 8 -7.28 -0.90 3.47
CA GLY A 8 -7.94 -1.63 2.40
C GLY A 8 -9.38 -1.17 2.21
N ILE A 9 -9.92 -1.32 1.00
CA ILE A 9 -11.32 -0.98 0.69
C ILE A 9 -12.32 -1.72 1.61
N ASP A 10 -12.00 -2.94 2.03
CA ASP A 10 -12.82 -3.74 2.93
C ASP A 10 -12.85 -3.12 4.34
N PHE A 11 -11.72 -2.59 4.82
CA PHE A 11 -11.69 -1.87 6.09
C PHE A 11 -12.48 -0.56 5.99
N MET A 12 -12.34 0.16 4.89
CA MET A 12 -13.01 1.44 4.65
C MET A 12 -14.52 1.30 4.45
N SER A 13 -15.01 0.14 4.00
CA SER A 13 -16.44 -0.13 3.85
C SER A 13 -17.11 -0.46 5.18
N HIS A 14 -16.36 -1.05 6.12
CA HIS A 14 -16.86 -1.42 7.45
C HIS A 14 -16.67 -0.33 8.51
N ALA A 15 -15.66 0.53 8.36
CA ALA A 15 -15.41 1.64 9.27
C ALA A 15 -16.11 2.93 8.79
N LYS A 16 -16.63 3.75 9.72
CA LYS A 16 -17.18 5.07 9.42
C LYS A 16 -16.05 6.07 9.11
N ILE A 17 -15.42 5.97 7.95
CA ILE A 17 -14.31 6.83 7.55
C ILE A 17 -14.80 7.90 6.58
N SER A 18 -14.43 9.15 6.79
CA SER A 18 -14.74 10.25 5.85
C SER A 18 -13.46 10.92 5.35
N PHE A 19 -13.36 11.12 4.04
CA PHE A 19 -12.32 11.95 3.45
C PHE A 19 -12.76 13.41 3.47
N ASP A 20 -11.97 14.25 4.10
CA ASP A 20 -12.12 15.69 3.94
C ASP A 20 -11.14 16.18 2.88
N PHE A 21 -11.68 16.55 1.72
CA PHE A 21 -10.92 17.05 0.57
C PHE A 21 -10.38 18.47 0.77
N PHE A 22 -10.95 19.26 1.67
CA PHE A 22 -10.47 20.62 1.95
C PHE A 22 -9.23 20.59 2.84
N THR A 23 -9.27 19.76 3.89
CA THR A 23 -8.15 19.59 4.81
C THR A 23 -7.15 18.51 4.37
N LYS A 24 -7.49 17.77 3.31
CA LYS A 24 -6.70 16.65 2.76
C LYS A 24 -6.38 15.60 3.82
N SER A 25 -7.30 15.42 4.75
CA SER A 25 -7.15 14.52 5.89
C SER A 25 -8.18 13.41 5.86
N LEU A 26 -7.75 12.25 6.33
CA LEU A 26 -8.63 11.11 6.59
C LEU A 26 -9.17 11.25 8.01
N ILE A 27 -10.49 11.37 8.17
CA ILE A 27 -11.12 11.45 9.47
C ILE A 27 -11.63 10.04 9.84
N ILE A 28 -11.09 9.51 10.93
CA ILE A 28 -11.54 8.26 11.55
C ILE A 28 -12.12 8.63 12.92
N PRO A 29 -13.41 8.38 13.18
CA PRO A 29 -14.12 8.94 14.34
C PRO A 29 -13.61 8.44 15.70
N ASP A 30 -12.82 7.37 15.75
CA ASP A 30 -12.39 6.71 17.00
C ASP A 30 -10.88 6.71 17.27
N SER A 31 -10.06 7.35 16.44
CA SER A 31 -8.60 7.38 16.67
C SER A 31 -8.10 8.80 16.93
N GLN A 32 -7.48 9.00 18.11
CA GLN A 32 -6.66 10.18 18.39
C GLN A 32 -5.41 10.11 17.52
N ILE A 33 -5.49 10.68 16.32
CA ILE A 33 -4.43 10.73 15.33
C ILE A 33 -3.64 12.05 15.54
N GLU A 34 -2.61 12.04 16.38
CA GLU A 34 -1.47 12.98 16.38
C GLU A 34 -0.85 13.20 14.97
N LYS A 35 -1.36 14.16 14.21
CA LYS A 35 -0.81 14.67 12.92
C LYS A 35 0.62 14.19 12.62
N VAL A 36 0.76 13.30 11.63
CA VAL A 36 2.08 12.82 11.17
C VAL A 36 2.88 14.02 10.70
N THR A 37 3.97 14.33 11.41
CA THR A 37 4.96 15.30 10.95
C THR A 37 5.70 14.68 9.78
N ILE A 38 5.29 15.08 8.57
CA ILE A 38 5.92 14.71 7.31
C ILE A 38 7.37 15.23 7.37
N SER A 39 8.36 14.34 7.26
CA SER A 39 9.75 14.73 7.08
C SER A 39 9.89 15.47 5.75
N ASP A 40 10.46 16.67 5.76
CA ASP A 40 10.59 17.63 4.64
C ASP A 40 11.41 17.13 3.43
N GLU A 41 11.85 15.87 3.43
CA GLU A 41 12.64 15.30 2.34
C GLU A 41 11.73 14.94 1.14
N PRO A 42 11.95 15.53 -0.04
CA PRO A 42 11.11 15.30 -1.20
C PRO A 42 11.22 13.84 -1.65
N VAL A 43 10.12 13.10 -1.58
CA VAL A 43 10.02 11.74 -2.12
C VAL A 43 10.35 11.76 -3.62
N GLN A 44 11.54 11.28 -3.98
CA GLN A 44 11.97 11.16 -5.37
C GLN A 44 11.41 9.87 -5.96
N ILE A 45 10.42 9.99 -6.83
CA ILE A 45 9.77 8.86 -7.49
C ILE A 45 10.38 8.67 -8.87
N ASP A 46 11.03 7.51 -9.07
CA ASP A 46 11.59 7.14 -10.36
C ASP A 46 10.48 6.68 -11.32
N LEU A 47 10.08 7.59 -12.22
CA LEU A 47 9.08 7.36 -13.26
C LEU A 47 9.73 6.94 -14.61
N SER A 48 11.03 6.63 -14.63
CA SER A 48 11.79 6.38 -15.86
C SER A 48 11.31 5.14 -16.62
N ASN A 49 10.94 4.08 -15.91
CA ASN A 49 10.50 2.81 -16.50
C ASN A 49 9.01 2.73 -16.86
N THR A 50 8.29 3.86 -16.81
CA THR A 50 6.84 3.90 -17.07
C THR A 50 6.53 4.30 -18.52
N LYS A 51 5.49 3.69 -19.11
CA LYS A 51 4.95 4.04 -20.44
C LYS A 51 4.09 5.32 -20.44
N LEU A 52 4.34 6.22 -19.50
CA LEU A 52 3.53 7.43 -19.33
C LEU A 52 4.07 8.57 -20.20
N ASN A 53 3.17 9.39 -20.71
CA ASN A 53 3.55 10.60 -21.45
C ASN A 53 4.09 11.68 -20.49
N ALA A 54 4.85 12.65 -21.00
CA ALA A 54 5.50 13.68 -20.18
C ALA A 54 4.52 14.48 -19.30
N GLU A 55 3.36 14.83 -19.86
CA GLU A 55 2.29 15.54 -19.14
C GLU A 55 1.70 14.70 -18.00
N GLN A 56 1.55 13.38 -18.19
CA GLN A 56 1.04 12.46 -17.16
C GLN A 56 2.05 12.28 -16.03
N LYS A 57 3.34 12.22 -16.37
CA LYS A 57 4.42 12.16 -15.36
C LYS A 57 4.43 13.43 -14.51
N GLN A 58 4.25 14.60 -15.12
CA GLN A 58 4.13 15.87 -14.39
C GLN A 58 2.91 15.89 -13.45
N LYS A 59 1.73 15.47 -13.94
CA LYS A 59 0.51 15.38 -13.10
C LYS A 59 0.73 14.47 -11.89
N LEU A 60 1.36 13.31 -12.08
CA LEU A 60 1.69 12.41 -10.98
C LEU A 60 2.69 13.02 -10.01
N GLN A 61 3.75 13.67 -10.49
CA GLN A 61 4.72 14.35 -9.63
C GLN A 61 4.07 15.44 -8.76
N ILE A 62 3.12 16.20 -9.31
CA ILE A 62 2.35 17.19 -8.55
C ILE A 62 1.50 16.50 -7.48
N LEU A 63 0.81 15.43 -7.85
CA LEU A 63 -0.07 14.68 -6.96
C LEU A 63 0.71 14.04 -5.80
N PHE A 64 1.87 13.44 -6.08
CA PHE A 64 2.72 12.89 -5.03
C PHE A 64 3.32 13.95 -4.11
N LYS A 65 3.62 15.15 -4.62
CA LYS A 65 4.01 16.30 -3.79
C LYS A 65 2.85 16.79 -2.92
N GLU A 66 1.63 16.78 -3.45
CA GLU A 66 0.43 17.19 -2.73
C GLU A 66 0.04 16.20 -1.61
N PHE A 67 0.33 14.92 -1.81
CA PHE A 67 -0.08 13.82 -0.94
C PHE A 67 1.10 13.04 -0.35
N GLN A 68 2.20 13.72 0.00
CA GLN A 68 3.41 13.07 0.55
C GLN A 68 3.13 12.25 1.81
N GLY A 69 2.19 12.70 2.67
CA GLY A 69 1.83 11.99 3.89
C GLY A 69 0.98 10.72 3.69
N LEU A 70 0.45 10.47 2.48
CA LEU A 70 -0.37 9.28 2.19
C LEU A 70 0.47 8.08 1.73
N PHE A 71 1.67 8.30 1.20
CA PHE A 71 2.48 7.24 0.61
C PHE A 71 3.74 7.00 1.43
N SER A 72 3.89 5.78 1.95
CA SER A 72 5.11 5.33 2.61
C SER A 72 6.18 4.97 1.57
N VAL A 73 7.41 5.46 1.75
CA VAL A 73 8.59 5.11 0.92
C VAL A 73 9.02 3.66 1.15
N LYS A 74 8.77 3.12 2.34
CA LYS A 74 9.07 1.72 2.68
C LYS A 74 7.83 0.86 2.48
N PRO A 75 7.96 -0.39 1.97
CA PRO A 75 6.86 -1.34 1.99
C PRO A 75 6.31 -1.43 3.43
N GLY A 76 4.98 -1.40 3.55
CA GLY A 76 4.29 -1.28 4.84
C GLY A 76 4.77 -2.32 5.86
N LEU A 77 4.75 -1.94 7.14
CA LEU A 77 5.18 -2.76 8.28
C LEU A 77 4.18 -3.91 8.48
N THR A 78 4.29 -4.98 7.68
CA THR A 78 3.51 -6.22 7.83
C THR A 78 3.71 -6.91 9.18
N HIS A 79 4.69 -6.46 9.99
CA HIS A 79 4.97 -6.98 11.32
C HIS A 79 4.14 -6.34 12.44
N VAL A 80 3.43 -5.23 12.20
CA VAL A 80 2.65 -4.55 13.25
C VAL A 80 1.34 -5.29 13.53
N PHE A 81 0.79 -5.97 12.53
CA PHE A 81 -0.41 -6.77 12.65
C PHE A 81 -0.09 -8.22 12.31
N CYS A 82 -0.03 -9.07 13.33
CA CYS A 82 -0.02 -10.51 13.15
C CYS A 82 -1.46 -11.01 13.16
N HIS A 83 -1.92 -11.52 12.02
CA HIS A 83 -3.21 -12.20 11.94
C HIS A 83 -3.00 -13.67 12.30
N GLU A 84 -3.70 -14.15 13.33
CA GLU A 84 -3.81 -15.57 13.62
C GLU A 84 -4.92 -16.16 12.75
N ILE A 85 -4.58 -17.18 11.96
CA ILE A 85 -5.57 -17.92 11.16
C ILE A 85 -5.93 -19.17 11.95
N ASP A 86 -7.13 -19.19 12.54
CA ASP A 86 -7.66 -20.39 13.18
C ASP A 86 -8.12 -21.40 12.12
N THR A 87 -7.34 -22.46 11.96
CA THR A 87 -7.66 -23.57 11.04
C THR A 87 -8.54 -24.64 11.69
N GLY A 88 -8.86 -24.53 12.99
CA GLY A 88 -9.52 -25.57 13.77
C GLY A 88 -8.78 -26.92 13.68
N ASP A 89 -9.54 -28.01 13.69
CA ASP A 89 -9.02 -29.39 13.61
C ASP A 89 -8.85 -29.89 12.16
N ASN A 90 -8.87 -29.00 11.17
CA ASN A 90 -8.76 -29.43 9.76
C ASN A 90 -7.33 -29.90 9.44
N PRO A 91 -7.15 -31.06 8.80
CA PRO A 91 -5.82 -31.53 8.42
C PRO A 91 -5.23 -30.64 7.30
N PRO A 92 -3.90 -30.45 7.27
CA PRO A 92 -3.26 -29.66 6.23
C PRO A 92 -3.49 -30.28 4.84
N VAL A 93 -3.82 -29.44 3.87
CA VAL A 93 -4.07 -29.87 2.49
C VAL A 93 -2.85 -29.56 1.63
N PHE A 94 -2.27 -30.62 1.05
CA PHE A 94 -1.24 -30.46 0.02
C PHE A 94 -1.87 -30.47 -1.38
N SER A 95 -1.81 -29.33 -2.07
CA SER A 95 -2.18 -29.20 -3.48
C SER A 95 -0.94 -28.99 -4.35
N ARG A 96 -0.76 -29.81 -5.38
CA ARG A 96 0.31 -29.58 -6.37
C ARG A 96 0.08 -28.25 -7.09
N PRO A 97 1.10 -27.40 -7.25
CA PRO A 97 0.98 -26.20 -8.06
C PRO A 97 0.49 -26.54 -9.47
N TYR A 98 -0.39 -25.70 -10.03
CA TYR A 98 -0.80 -25.86 -11.42
C TYR A 98 0.38 -25.57 -12.36
N ARG A 99 0.36 -26.20 -13.53
CA ARG A 99 1.36 -25.90 -14.56
C ARG A 99 1.09 -24.51 -15.15
N TYR A 100 2.10 -23.67 -15.17
CA TYR A 100 2.07 -22.38 -15.86
C TYR A 100 3.14 -22.32 -16.95
N ASP A 101 2.92 -21.46 -17.93
CA ASP A 101 3.79 -21.24 -19.07
C ASP A 101 5.06 -20.47 -18.68
N ARG A 102 6.07 -20.49 -19.58
CA ARG A 102 7.38 -19.87 -19.31
C ARG A 102 7.30 -18.36 -19.08
N VAL A 103 6.31 -17.67 -19.65
CA VAL A 103 6.14 -16.22 -19.45
C VAL A 103 5.68 -15.95 -18.01
N LYS A 104 4.64 -16.65 -17.56
CA LYS A 104 4.19 -16.58 -16.15
C LYS A 104 5.29 -17.00 -15.18
N GLN A 105 6.09 -17.99 -15.54
CA GLN A 105 7.25 -18.40 -14.74
C GLN A 105 8.24 -17.26 -14.54
N GLY A 106 8.57 -16.54 -15.62
CA GLY A 106 9.47 -15.40 -15.55
C GLY A 106 8.94 -14.28 -14.65
N ILE A 107 7.65 -13.97 -14.75
CA ILE A 107 7.00 -12.94 -13.93
C ILE A 107 7.02 -13.32 -12.45
N ILE A 108 6.62 -14.56 -12.12
CA ILE A 108 6.59 -15.05 -10.73
C ILE A 108 7.99 -15.00 -10.11
N ILE A 109 9.01 -15.51 -10.80
CA ILE A 109 10.39 -15.50 -10.32
C ILE A 109 10.91 -14.08 -10.11
N TYR A 110 10.60 -13.17 -11.03
CA TYR A 110 11.01 -11.77 -10.92
C TYR A 110 10.39 -11.08 -9.71
N MET A 111 9.08 -11.32 -9.46
CA MET A 111 8.39 -10.76 -8.31
C MET A 111 8.94 -11.29 -6.98
N PHE A 112 9.18 -12.61 -6.87
CA PHE A 112 9.75 -13.20 -5.65
C PHE A 112 11.17 -12.71 -5.32
N ARG A 113 11.96 -12.31 -6.32
CA ARG A 113 13.34 -11.82 -6.13
C ARG A 113 13.43 -10.35 -5.75
N ARG A 114 12.34 -9.59 -5.84
CA ARG A 114 12.30 -8.14 -5.61
C ARG A 114 11.66 -7.74 -4.28
N CYS A 115 11.05 -8.69 -3.56
CA CYS A 115 10.66 -8.53 -2.16
C CYS A 115 11.88 -8.78 -1.27
#